data_AF-A0A1A8VQE5-F1
#
_entry.id   AF-A0A1A8VQE5-F1
#
_cell.length_a   1.000
_cell.length_b   1.000
_cell.length_c   1.000
_cell.angle_alpha   90.00
_cell.angle_beta   90.00
_cell.angle_gamma   90.00
#
_symmetry.space_group_name_H-M   'P 1'
#
loop_
_entity.id
_entity.type
_entity.pdbx_description
1 polymer ?
#
loop_
_entity_poly.entity_id
_entity_poly.type
_entity_poly.pdbx_seq_one_letter_code
_entity_poly.pdbx_strand_id
1 'polypeptide(L)'
;MKELRKKIKVVGSAYEATPGVSEKVYDSQIIRLGDLCIKAIHAPCHTRGHIMYYVYRTDENKNEDYNYDPILFTGDTLFIAGCGRFFEGSAREMFKNIEKVKTLRKETLIYCGHEYTLNNLRYT
;
A
#
# COMPACT_ATOMS: atom_id res chain seq x y z
N MET A 1 -20.18 -5.62 -2.17
CA MET A 1 -19.53 -5.09 -3.40
C MET A 1 -19.97 -5.84 -4.66
N LYS A 2 -19.69 -7.15 -4.83
CA LYS A 2 -20.14 -7.90 -6.02
C LYS A 2 -21.66 -7.94 -6.20
N GLU A 3 -22.41 -7.94 -5.10
CA GLU A 3 -23.88 -7.85 -5.13
C GLU A 3 -24.39 -6.50 -5.65
N LEU A 4 -23.66 -5.41 -5.38
CA LEU A 4 -24.02 -4.06 -5.82
C LEU A 4 -23.48 -3.75 -7.22
N ARG A 5 -22.31 -4.27 -7.58
CA ARG A 5 -21.67 -4.09 -8.88
C ARG A 5 -20.94 -5.37 -9.31
N LYS A 6 -21.64 -6.21 -10.09
CA LYS A 6 -21.20 -7.57 -10.49
C LYS A 6 -19.89 -7.62 -11.30
N LYS A 7 -19.49 -6.52 -11.94
CA LYS A 7 -18.33 -6.46 -12.86
C LYS A 7 -17.06 -5.84 -12.25
N ILE A 8 -17.04 -5.53 -10.95
CA ILE A 8 -15.84 -4.94 -10.31
C ILE A 8 -14.85 -6.06 -9.95
N LYS A 9 -13.60 -5.89 -10.38
CA LYS A 9 -12.47 -6.67 -9.91
C LYS A 9 -12.09 -6.22 -8.51
N VAL A 10 -11.99 -7.17 -7.58
CA VAL A 10 -11.51 -6.95 -6.22
C VAL A 10 -10.10 -7.50 -6.13
N VAL A 11 -9.12 -6.60 -6.04
CA VAL A 11 -7.71 -6.94 -5.93
C VAL A 11 -7.34 -7.06 -4.45
N GLY A 12 -6.58 -8.08 -4.10
CA GLY A 12 -6.06 -8.24 -2.75
C GLY A 12 -4.86 -9.17 -2.70
N SER A 13 -4.31 -9.32 -1.49
CA SER A 13 -3.07 -10.06 -1.27
C SER A 13 -3.13 -11.50 -1.78
N ALA A 14 -2.03 -11.97 -2.38
CA ALA A 14 -1.81 -13.39 -2.62
C ALA A 14 -1.36 -14.15 -1.36
N TYR A 15 -0.95 -13.43 -0.32
CA TYR A 15 -0.30 -13.96 0.88
C TYR A 15 -1.27 -14.16 2.06
N GLU A 16 -2.55 -13.81 1.90
CA GLU A 16 -3.60 -13.98 2.89
C GLU A 16 -4.96 -14.14 2.21
N ALA A 17 -5.85 -14.92 2.81
CA ALA A 17 -7.20 -15.11 2.29
C ALA A 17 -8.12 -13.95 2.73
N THR A 18 -8.29 -12.95 1.87
CA THR A 18 -9.21 -11.85 2.13
C THR A 18 -10.57 -12.10 1.47
N PRO A 19 -11.69 -12.00 2.22
CA PRO A 19 -13.03 -12.19 1.67
C PRO A 19 -13.33 -11.28 0.48
N GLY A 20 -13.89 -11.87 -0.58
CA GLY A 20 -14.33 -11.13 -1.77
C GLY A 20 -13.25 -10.81 -2.80
N VAL A 21 -11.96 -11.06 -2.52
CA VAL A 21 -10.87 -10.92 -3.50
C VAL A 21 -11.12 -11.85 -4.68
N SER A 22 -11.10 -11.26 -5.88
CA SER A 22 -11.24 -11.97 -7.15
C SER A 22 -9.93 -12.07 -7.94
N GLU A 23 -8.98 -11.18 -7.65
CA GLU A 23 -7.67 -11.12 -8.31
C GLU A 23 -6.60 -10.97 -7.24
N LYS A 24 -5.72 -11.97 -7.13
CA LYS A 24 -4.61 -11.95 -6.18
C LYS A 24 -3.44 -11.17 -6.75
N VAL A 25 -2.74 -10.42 -5.90
CA VAL A 25 -1.55 -9.66 -6.28
C VAL A 25 -0.33 -10.09 -5.46
N TYR A 26 0.81 -10.18 -6.11
CA TYR A 26 2.11 -10.52 -5.51
C TYR A 26 2.98 -9.27 -5.33
N ASP A 27 4.02 -9.38 -4.51
CA ASP A 27 4.99 -8.30 -4.33
C ASP A 27 5.56 -7.83 -5.68
N SER A 28 5.71 -6.52 -5.82
CA SER A 28 6.21 -5.83 -7.02
C SER A 28 5.38 -6.00 -8.30
N GLN A 29 4.25 -6.72 -8.26
CA GLN A 29 3.35 -6.81 -9.40
C GLN A 29 2.71 -5.45 -9.69
N ILE A 30 2.62 -5.10 -10.98
CA ILE A 30 2.02 -3.85 -11.44
C ILE A 30 0.67 -4.14 -12.06
N ILE A 31 -0.36 -3.44 -11.57
CA ILE A 31 -1.71 -3.42 -12.12
C ILE A 31 -1.89 -2.11 -12.87
N ARG A 32 -2.47 -2.16 -14.07
CA ARG A 32 -2.75 -0.97 -14.88
C ARG A 32 -4.22 -0.60 -14.83
N LEU A 33 -4.49 0.69 -14.63
CA LEU A 33 -5.83 1.25 -14.64
C LEU A 33 -5.82 2.55 -15.45
N GLY A 34 -6.11 2.45 -16.75
CA GLY A 34 -5.85 3.55 -17.68
C GLY A 34 -4.36 3.90 -17.66
N ASP A 35 -4.06 5.19 -17.46
CA ASP A 35 -2.69 5.72 -17.40
C ASP A 35 -2.01 5.52 -16.03
N LEU A 36 -2.73 4.98 -15.05
CA LEU A 36 -2.19 4.69 -13.73
C LEU A 36 -1.48 3.34 -13.70
N CYS A 37 -0.29 3.34 -13.12
CA CYS A 37 0.45 2.16 -12.68
C CYS A 37 0.25 2.01 -11.17
N ILE A 38 -0.20 0.83 -10.73
CA ILE A 38 -0.41 0.49 -9.33
C ILE A 38 0.54 -0.67 -8.99
N LYS A 39 1.65 -0.37 -8.32
CA LYS A 39 2.62 -1.36 -7.85
C LYS A 39 2.21 -1.86 -6.46
N ALA A 40 2.02 -3.16 -6.33
CA ALA A 40 1.84 -3.81 -5.04
C ALA A 40 3.19 -3.93 -4.32
N ILE A 41 3.20 -3.62 -3.02
CA ILE A 41 4.36 -3.73 -2.14
C ILE A 41 3.95 -4.59 -0.95
N HIS A 42 4.50 -5.80 -0.85
CA HIS A 42 4.24 -6.69 0.28
C HIS A 42 4.88 -6.14 1.55
N ALA A 43 4.07 -6.03 2.60
CA ALA A 43 4.41 -5.33 3.83
C ALA A 43 4.06 -6.17 5.08
N PRO A 44 4.60 -7.40 5.22
CA PRO A 44 4.25 -8.28 6.32
C PRO A 44 4.66 -7.64 7.64
N CYS A 45 3.74 -7.51 8.59
CA CYS A 45 4.01 -7.23 10.01
C CYS A 45 2.69 -7.10 10.78
N HIS A 46 1.86 -6.14 10.35
CA HIS A 46 0.54 -5.93 10.94
C HIS A 46 -0.35 -7.16 10.71
N THR A 47 -0.48 -7.58 9.45
CA THR A 47 -0.84 -8.94 9.08
C THR A 47 0.29 -9.53 8.23
N ARG A 48 0.32 -10.86 8.09
CA ARG A 48 1.25 -11.55 7.17
C ARG A 48 0.97 -11.22 5.71
N GLY A 49 -0.28 -10.94 5.39
CA GLY A 49 -0.76 -10.69 4.05
C GLY A 49 -0.69 -9.25 3.58
N HIS A 50 -0.35 -8.29 4.44
CA HIS A 50 -0.54 -6.87 4.13
C HIS A 50 0.17 -6.43 2.84
N ILE A 51 -0.55 -5.72 1.97
CA ILE A 51 -0.04 -5.10 0.73
C ILE A 51 -0.30 -3.60 0.81
N MET A 52 0.74 -2.80 0.56
CA MET A 52 0.62 -1.37 0.24
C MET A 52 0.52 -1.20 -1.27
N TYR A 53 -0.21 -0.19 -1.75
CA TYR A 53 -0.37 0.09 -3.18
C TYR A 53 0.24 1.45 -3.53
N TYR A 54 1.33 1.42 -4.29
CA TYR A 54 2.00 2.61 -4.81
C TYR A 54 1.45 2.94 -6.20
N VAL A 55 0.80 4.09 -6.32
CA VAL A 55 0.13 4.57 -7.52
C VAL A 55 0.93 5.71 -8.13
N TYR A 56 1.29 5.57 -9.40
CA TYR A 56 2.05 6.56 -10.14
C TYR A 56 1.65 6.55 -11.62
N ARG A 57 2.12 7.53 -12.38
CA ARG A 57 1.98 7.58 -13.84
C ARG A 57 3.32 7.36 -14.51
N THR A 58 3.31 6.97 -15.78
CA THR A 58 4.52 6.89 -16.59
C THR A 58 4.52 7.90 -17.71
N ASP A 59 5.70 8.44 -18.01
CA ASP A 59 5.93 9.25 -19.20
C ASP A 59 5.92 8.40 -20.50
N GLU A 60 6.13 9.05 -21.64
CA GLU A 60 6.22 8.40 -22.95
C GLU A 60 7.35 7.35 -23.05
N ASN A 61 8.39 7.49 -22.22
CA ASN A 61 9.54 6.58 -22.14
C ASN A 61 9.33 5.47 -21.12
N LYS A 62 8.13 5.34 -20.54
CA LYS A 62 7.75 4.37 -19.50
C LYS A 62 8.49 4.54 -18.17
N ASN A 63 9.10 5.70 -17.93
CA ASN A 63 9.66 6.08 -16.63
C ASN A 63 8.56 6.71 -15.77
N GLU A 64 8.76 6.86 -14.45
CA GLU A 64 7.80 7.58 -13.61
C GLU A 64 7.66 9.04 -14.08
N ASP A 65 6.42 9.51 -14.24
CA ASP A 65 6.13 10.89 -14.60
C ASP A 65 6.27 11.80 -13.36
N TYR A 66 7.21 12.73 -13.42
CA TYR A 66 7.52 13.66 -12.32
C TYR A 66 6.58 14.87 -12.27
N ASN A 67 5.65 15.03 -13.22
CA ASN A 67 4.61 16.06 -13.16
C ASN A 67 3.44 15.69 -12.25
N TYR A 68 3.40 14.44 -11.77
CA TYR A 68 2.39 13.94 -10.85
C TYR A 68 3.04 13.40 -9.60
N ASP A 69 2.51 13.79 -8.45
CA ASP A 69 2.89 13.21 -7.17
C ASP A 69 2.28 11.82 -7.05
N PRO A 70 3.09 10.79 -6.74
CA PRO A 70 2.59 9.45 -6.53
C PRO A 70 1.86 9.34 -5.19
N ILE A 71 1.04 8.30 -5.06
CA ILE A 71 0.25 8.02 -3.87
C ILE A 71 0.65 6.65 -3.33
N LEU A 72 0.80 6.52 -2.01
CA LEU A 72 0.93 5.23 -1.35
C LEU A 72 -0.26 5.00 -0.43
N PHE A 73 -1.09 4.02 -0.78
CA PHE A 73 -2.08 3.48 0.16
C PHE A 73 -1.38 2.48 1.08
N THR A 74 -1.23 2.86 2.35
CA THR A 74 -0.40 2.11 3.33
C THR A 74 -1.21 1.19 4.23
N GLY A 75 -2.54 1.30 4.22
CA GLY A 75 -3.42 0.62 5.17
C GLY A 75 -2.89 0.80 6.59
N ASP A 76 -2.76 -0.32 7.30
CA ASP A 76 -2.28 -0.34 8.68
C ASP A 76 -0.77 -0.61 8.84
N THR A 77 0.05 -0.48 7.78
CA THR A 77 1.51 -0.58 7.92
C THR A 77 2.11 0.73 8.44
N LEU A 78 1.82 1.85 7.76
CA LEU A 78 2.34 3.18 8.05
C LEU A 78 1.18 4.14 8.25
N PHE A 79 1.23 4.93 9.33
CA PHE A 79 0.31 6.02 9.62
C PHE A 79 1.04 7.34 9.59
N ILE A 80 0.29 8.45 9.57
CA ILE A 80 0.90 9.75 9.87
C ILE A 80 1.46 9.70 11.30
N ALA A 81 2.76 9.97 11.42
CA ALA A 81 3.55 9.92 12.66
C ALA A 81 3.57 8.56 13.40
N GLY A 82 3.22 7.44 12.75
CA GLY A 82 3.17 6.14 13.45
C GLY A 82 3.22 4.93 12.51
N CYS A 83 3.12 3.73 13.09
CA CYS A 83 3.05 2.48 12.33
C CYS A 83 2.05 1.50 12.95
N GLY A 84 1.68 0.47 12.19
CA GLY A 84 0.81 -0.59 12.64
C GLY A 84 1.30 -1.31 13.88
N ARG A 85 0.37 -1.79 14.70
CA ARG A 85 0.70 -2.81 15.72
C ARG A 85 1.16 -4.09 15.04
N PHE A 86 2.13 -4.78 15.65
CA PHE A 86 2.75 -5.98 15.08
C PHE A 86 1.97 -7.23 15.50
N PHE A 87 0.72 -7.38 15.05
CA PHE A 87 -0.11 -8.50 15.49
C PHE A 87 0.44 -9.86 15.03
N GLU A 88 0.96 -9.92 13.80
CA GLU A 88 1.38 -11.18 13.20
C GLU A 88 2.86 -11.23 12.83
N GLY A 89 3.64 -10.18 13.10
CA GLY A 89 5.03 -10.08 12.71
C GLY A 89 5.93 -9.43 13.76
N SER A 90 7.12 -9.03 13.32
CA SER A 90 8.21 -8.56 14.18
C SER A 90 8.61 -7.13 13.87
N ALA A 91 9.30 -6.49 14.82
CA ALA A 91 9.89 -5.16 14.64
C ALA A 91 10.83 -5.11 13.43
N ARG A 92 11.59 -6.19 13.18
CA ARG A 92 12.48 -6.30 12.01
C ARG A 92 11.71 -6.26 10.70
N GLU A 93 10.54 -6.90 10.64
CA GLU A 93 9.69 -6.86 9.45
C GLU A 93 9.09 -5.46 9.25
N MET A 94 8.57 -4.81 10.30
CA MET A 94 8.08 -3.43 10.19
C MET A 94 9.18 -2.46 9.73
N PHE A 95 10.38 -2.57 10.31
CA PHE A 95 11.51 -1.73 9.93
C PHE A 95 11.85 -1.89 8.45
N LYS A 96 11.89 -3.13 7.92
CA LYS A 96 12.08 -3.37 6.49
C LYS A 96 10.98 -2.75 5.64
N ASN A 97 9.72 -2.78 6.09
CA ASN A 97 8.62 -2.15 5.37
C ASN A 97 8.78 -0.63 5.30
N ILE A 98 9.20 0.01 6.39
CA ILE A 98 9.50 1.45 6.43
C ILE A 98 10.66 1.78 5.49
N GLU A 99 11.72 0.97 5.46
CA GLU A 99 12.83 1.15 4.53
C GLU A 99 12.39 1.06 3.07
N LYS A 100 11.44 0.18 2.71
CA LYS A 100 10.84 0.17 1.36
C LYS A 100 10.18 1.53 1.04
N VAL A 101 9.39 2.08 1.97
CA VAL A 101 8.72 3.39 1.76
C VAL A 101 9.76 4.51 1.57
N LYS A 102 10.86 4.48 2.31
CA LYS A 102 11.93 5.50 2.20
C LYS A 102 12.64 5.50 0.85
N THR A 103 12.52 4.43 0.05
CA THR A 103 13.05 4.38 -1.32
C THR A 103 12.14 5.04 -2.36
N LEU A 104 10.90 5.38 -2.00
CA LEU A 104 9.95 6.03 -2.90
C LEU A 104 10.28 7.53 -3.04
N ARG A 105 9.70 8.18 -4.04
CA ARG A 105 9.81 9.63 -4.25
C ARG A 105 9.36 10.39 -3.00
N LYS A 106 10.08 11.46 -2.66
CA LYS A 106 9.85 12.23 -1.42
C LYS A 106 8.46 12.87 -1.39
N GLU A 107 7.93 13.19 -2.54
CA GLU A 107 6.62 13.84 -2.75
C GLU A 107 5.46 12.83 -2.66
N THR A 108 5.74 11.54 -2.41
CA THR A 108 4.70 10.51 -2.30
C THR A 108 3.71 10.86 -1.19
N LEU A 109 2.44 10.99 -1.57
CA LEU A 109 1.35 11.25 -0.63
C LEU A 109 0.97 9.95 0.09
N ILE A 110 0.89 9.99 1.43
CA ILE A 110 0.55 8.83 2.25
C ILE A 110 -0.95 8.83 2.59
N TYR A 111 -1.64 7.75 2.23
CA TYR A 111 -3.05 7.51 2.54
C TYR A 111 -3.17 6.25 3.42
N CYS A 112 -3.26 6.46 4.73
CA CYS A 112 -3.29 5.38 5.71
C CYS A 112 -4.71 4.94 6.09
N GLY A 113 -4.82 3.78 6.73
CA GLY A 113 -6.12 3.13 7.03
C GLY A 113 -6.95 3.80 8.13
N HIS A 114 -6.33 4.60 9.02
CA HIS A 114 -6.99 5.15 10.20
C HIS A 114 -6.55 6.59 10.51
N GLU A 115 -7.44 7.32 11.17
CA GLU A 115 -7.17 8.66 11.72
C GLU A 115 -6.58 8.57 13.13
N TYR A 116 -5.31 8.15 13.21
CA TYR A 116 -4.54 8.09 14.47
C TYR A 116 -3.54 9.23 14.65
N THR A 117 -3.54 10.22 13.75
CA THR A 117 -2.51 11.27 13.65
C THR A 117 -2.24 11.95 14.99
N LEU A 118 -3.30 12.43 15.65
CA LEU A 118 -3.16 13.15 16.92
C LEU A 118 -2.58 12.28 18.04
N ASN A 119 -3.01 11.02 18.14
CA ASN A 119 -2.52 10.11 19.17
C ASN A 119 -1.07 9.68 18.91
N ASN A 120 -0.73 9.45 17.65
CA ASN A 120 0.63 9.13 17.24
C ASN A 120 1.59 10.29 17.58
N LEU A 121 1.20 11.54 17.29
CA LEU A 121 2.01 12.72 17.62
C LEU A 121 2.18 12.97 19.13
N ARG A 122 1.27 12.45 19.96
CA ARG A 122 1.37 12.52 21.43
C ARG A 122 2.34 11.49 22.00
N TYR A 123 2.69 10.45 21.23
CA TYR A 123 3.64 9.43 21.65
C TYR A 123 5.07 9.99 21.50
N THR A 124 5.58 10.60 22.58
CA THR A 124 6.95 11.12 22.69
C THR A 124 7.84 10.17 23.48
#